data_AF-A0A7N0U384-F1
#
_entry.id   AF-A0A7N0U384-F1
#
_cell.length_a   1.000
_cell.length_b   1.000
_cell.length_c   1.000
_cell.angle_alpha   90.00
_cell.angle_beta   90.00
_cell.angle_gamma   90.00
#
_symmetry.space_group_name_H-M   'P 1'
#
loop_
_entity.id
_entity.type
_entity.pdbx_description
1 polymer ?
#
loop_
_entity_poly.entity_id
_entity_poly.type
_entity_poly.pdbx_seq_one_letter_code
_entity_poly.pdbx_strand_id
1 'polypeptide(L)'
;MEESLLRSHGIGSNYPRRDLTRPFNRRSDAIAYGTPYQKAAALVDLAEDGVGLPEEILYESNFQKAAKFYFLYTRLDFIWTLNLFALIVLNFLEINLDEFADLCNAISLRFQKEETPPWLENYPQFYHSPLSTMLKDFVRSPRFGYIITFVLLLNSVAVVIETTLDIENNSSQKVWQGVEFTFGWIYVVEMALKVYAMGFENYWMDGQNRFDFVVTCVIAVGETTTFVSPHGLTFLSNGEWIRYLLIARMLRLIRILMDIKQYRAFVATFLTLIPSLMPYLGTIFCVLCMYCSLGVQVFGGLVNAGNPQLEGSTLADDDYTLFNFNDYPNGMVTLFNLLVMGNWQDWMQGYKELTGSTWSIAYFISFYLITVLLLLNLVIAFVLEAFFAEMEIEDSTKCEEVKEAEENHHRRQFAGSKTRSQRVDALLHHMLSAELDQTNCSSS
;
A
#
# COMPACT_ATOMS: atom_id res chain seq x y z
N MET A 1 -11.70 22.77 -61.10
CA MET A 1 -11.14 23.80 -60.21
C MET A 1 -10.13 23.06 -59.33
N GLU A 2 -8.85 22.93 -59.64
CA GLU A 2 -7.96 23.57 -60.61
C GLU A 2 -7.14 22.48 -61.32
N GLU A 3 -7.26 22.43 -62.64
CA GLU A 3 -6.15 22.09 -63.54
C GLU A 3 -5.34 23.38 -63.76
N SER A 4 -4.10 23.23 -64.21
CA SER A 4 -3.22 24.24 -64.85
C SER A 4 -2.05 24.75 -64.00
N LEU A 5 -0.93 24.96 -64.70
CA LEU A 5 0.44 25.25 -64.23
C LEU A 5 1.23 23.96 -63.89
N LEU A 6 1.91 23.26 -64.81
CA LEU A 6 2.69 23.75 -65.95
C LEU A 6 2.91 22.60 -66.95
N ARG A 7 2.51 22.83 -68.20
CA ARG A 7 2.90 22.04 -69.37
C ARG A 7 3.85 22.90 -70.21
N SER A 8 4.82 22.24 -70.84
CA SER A 8 5.62 22.69 -72.00
C SER A 8 6.94 23.42 -71.72
N HIS A 9 8.08 22.76 -71.96
CA HIS A 9 8.89 22.93 -73.18
C HIS A 9 9.95 21.81 -73.27
N GLY A 10 10.16 21.27 -74.48
CA GLY A 10 11.08 20.17 -74.73
C GLY A 10 12.53 20.60 -74.97
N ILE A 11 13.43 19.59 -74.97
CA ILE A 11 14.55 19.32 -75.89
C ILE A 11 15.52 18.39 -75.14
N GLY A 12 15.85 17.26 -75.76
CA GLY A 12 16.42 16.10 -75.09
C GLY A 12 17.92 16.16 -74.77
N SER A 13 18.34 15.26 -73.89
CA SER A 13 19.61 14.54 -74.03
C SER A 13 19.55 13.22 -73.25
N ASN A 14 20.13 12.19 -73.86
CA ASN A 14 20.16 10.81 -73.43
C ASN A 14 20.82 10.61 -72.06
N TYR A 15 20.10 10.01 -71.12
CA TYR A 15 20.67 9.12 -70.11
C TYR A 15 19.82 7.85 -70.05
N PRO A 16 20.43 6.65 -70.04
CA PRO A 16 19.68 5.41 -70.00
C PRO A 16 18.86 5.35 -68.71
N ARG A 17 17.53 5.26 -68.85
CA ARG A 17 16.60 4.87 -67.78
C ARG A 17 17.11 3.57 -67.16
N ARG A 18 17.68 3.64 -65.96
CA ARG A 18 17.75 2.48 -65.06
C ARG A 18 16.34 2.30 -64.50
N ASP A 19 15.77 1.14 -64.76
CA ASP A 19 14.47 0.71 -64.27
C ASP A 19 14.31 0.99 -62.77
N LEU A 20 13.59 2.07 -62.46
CA LEU A 20 12.98 2.31 -61.17
C LEU A 20 11.66 1.56 -61.15
N THR A 21 11.65 0.43 -60.44
CA THR A 21 10.54 -0.13 -59.64
C THR A 21 10.68 -1.65 -59.52
N ARG A 22 11.57 -2.09 -58.62
CA ARG A 22 11.33 -3.36 -57.93
C ARG A 22 10.75 -3.04 -56.56
N PRO A 23 9.49 -3.41 -56.25
CA PRO A 23 9.01 -3.35 -54.89
C PRO A 23 9.81 -4.39 -54.09
N PHE A 24 10.58 -3.94 -53.11
CA PHE A 24 11.24 -4.86 -52.18
C PHE A 24 10.17 -5.47 -51.29
N ASN A 25 9.88 -6.76 -51.48
CA ASN A 25 8.86 -7.47 -50.69
C ASN A 25 9.36 -7.89 -49.28
N ARG A 26 10.62 -7.63 -48.93
CA ARG A 26 11.21 -7.98 -47.62
C ARG A 26 12.03 -6.83 -47.05
N ARG A 27 11.79 -6.52 -45.77
CA ARG A 27 12.44 -5.44 -44.99
C ARG A 27 13.97 -5.54 -45.00
N SER A 28 14.52 -6.76 -44.94
CA SER A 28 15.96 -7.04 -45.00
C SER A 28 16.63 -6.58 -46.30
N ASP A 29 15.91 -6.65 -47.42
CA ASP A 29 16.46 -6.34 -48.74
C ASP A 29 16.57 -4.82 -48.94
N ALA A 30 15.66 -4.05 -48.33
CA ALA A 30 15.71 -2.59 -48.29
C ALA A 30 16.92 -2.08 -47.48
N ILE A 31 17.28 -2.76 -46.37
CA ILE A 31 18.44 -2.41 -45.54
C ILE A 31 19.76 -2.75 -46.23
N ALA A 32 19.84 -3.91 -46.88
CA ALA A 32 21.06 -4.36 -47.56
C ALA A 32 21.33 -3.57 -48.86
N TYR A 33 20.31 -3.38 -49.70
CA TYR A 33 20.49 -2.92 -51.08
C TYR A 33 19.72 -1.64 -51.45
N GLY A 34 18.93 -1.08 -50.52
CA GLY A 34 18.14 0.13 -50.76
C GLY A 34 18.96 1.42 -50.83
N THR A 35 18.34 2.49 -51.32
CA THR A 35 18.89 3.85 -51.27
C THR A 35 19.01 4.37 -49.83
N PRO A 36 19.83 5.41 -49.53
CA PRO A 36 20.00 5.91 -48.16
C PRO A 36 18.68 6.26 -47.47
N TYR A 37 17.73 6.85 -48.20
CA TYR A 37 16.39 7.17 -47.71
C TYR A 37 15.52 5.92 -47.47
N GLN A 38 15.65 4.89 -48.30
CA GLN A 38 14.96 3.61 -48.12
C GLN A 38 15.56 2.79 -46.97
N LYS A 39 16.87 2.88 -46.75
CA LYS A 39 17.54 2.29 -45.58
C LYS A 39 17.10 3.00 -44.31
N ALA A 40 17.02 4.33 -44.32
CA ALA A 40 16.51 5.11 -43.20
C ALA A 40 15.03 4.75 -42.91
N ALA A 41 14.17 4.71 -43.93
CA ALA A 41 12.77 4.31 -43.77
C ALA A 41 12.62 2.88 -43.24
N ALA A 42 13.42 1.92 -43.73
CA ALA A 42 13.40 0.54 -43.23
C ALA A 42 13.95 0.41 -41.79
N LEU A 43 14.82 1.32 -41.35
CA LEU A 43 15.31 1.38 -39.97
C LEU A 43 14.31 2.04 -39.02
N VAL A 44 13.52 3.01 -39.50
CA VAL A 44 12.41 3.63 -38.75
C VAL A 44 11.25 2.65 -38.60
N ASP A 45 10.90 1.91 -39.67
CA ASP A 45 9.90 0.81 -39.63
C ASP A 45 10.35 -0.32 -38.67
N LEU A 46 11.66 -0.53 -38.50
CA LEU A 46 12.23 -1.46 -37.51
C LEU A 46 12.14 -0.93 -36.07
N ALA A 47 12.08 0.39 -35.90
CA ALA A 47 11.94 1.05 -34.60
C ALA A 47 10.49 1.02 -34.10
N GLU A 48 9.50 1.05 -35.01
CA GLU A 48 8.09 0.88 -34.69
C GLU A 48 7.77 -0.52 -34.13
N ASP A 49 8.55 -1.53 -34.54
CA ASP A 49 8.52 -2.90 -33.99
C ASP A 49 9.37 -3.08 -32.69
N GLY A 50 9.90 -2.00 -32.11
CA GLY A 50 10.64 -2.02 -30.84
C GLY A 50 12.11 -2.48 -30.94
N VAL A 51 12.68 -2.61 -32.14
CA VAL A 51 14.06 -3.12 -32.37
C VAL A 51 15.00 -2.04 -32.95
N GLY A 52 14.57 -0.78 -33.00
CA GLY A 52 15.32 0.32 -33.63
C GLY A 52 15.43 1.59 -32.77
N LEU A 53 16.39 2.45 -33.11
CA LEU A 53 16.66 3.72 -32.42
C LEU A 53 15.46 4.69 -32.52
N PRO A 54 14.98 5.27 -31.40
CA PRO A 54 13.96 6.31 -31.40
C PRO A 54 14.36 7.50 -32.27
N GLU A 55 13.40 8.08 -32.98
CA GLU A 55 13.60 9.21 -33.90
C GLU A 55 14.21 10.43 -33.17
N GLU A 56 13.90 10.57 -31.88
CA GLU A 56 14.40 11.62 -30.98
C GLU A 56 15.93 11.59 -30.80
N ILE A 57 16.55 10.41 -30.83
CA ILE A 57 18.01 10.24 -30.65
C ILE A 57 18.78 10.69 -31.92
N LEU A 58 18.14 10.67 -33.10
CA LEU A 58 18.75 11.12 -34.35
C LEU A 58 18.96 12.64 -34.41
N TYR A 59 18.22 13.40 -33.60
CA TYR A 59 18.30 14.86 -33.54
C TYR A 59 19.25 15.38 -32.46
N GLU A 60 19.82 14.52 -31.62
CA GLU A 60 20.79 14.93 -30.59
C GLU A 60 22.16 15.27 -31.18
N SER A 61 22.77 16.34 -30.67
CA SER A 61 24.10 16.81 -31.08
C SER A 61 25.23 15.80 -30.80
N ASN A 62 24.99 14.80 -29.94
CA ASN A 62 25.92 13.74 -29.54
C ASN A 62 25.41 12.33 -29.88
N PHE A 63 24.81 12.17 -31.07
CA PHE A 63 24.28 10.91 -31.61
C PHE A 63 25.15 9.67 -31.31
N GLN A 64 26.47 9.76 -31.47
CA GLN A 64 27.36 8.60 -31.31
C GLN A 64 27.48 8.10 -29.85
N LYS A 65 27.30 8.97 -28.85
CA LYS A 65 27.26 8.58 -27.43
C LYS A 65 25.87 8.07 -27.06
N ALA A 66 24.82 8.78 -27.45
CA ALA A 66 23.43 8.41 -27.14
C ALA A 66 23.04 7.07 -27.79
N ALA A 67 23.41 6.84 -29.04
CA ALA A 67 23.21 5.57 -29.72
C ALA A 67 23.97 4.41 -29.04
N LYS A 68 25.19 4.65 -28.53
CA LYS A 68 25.94 3.64 -27.76
C LYS A 68 25.24 3.26 -26.45
N PHE A 69 24.68 4.22 -25.73
CA PHE A 69 23.90 3.94 -24.52
C PHE A 69 22.58 3.24 -24.83
N TYR A 70 21.90 3.64 -25.90
CA TYR A 70 20.68 2.99 -26.37
C TYR A 70 20.92 1.53 -26.82
N PHE A 71 22.01 1.27 -27.56
CA PHE A 71 22.41 -0.09 -27.95
C PHE A 71 22.91 -0.93 -26.77
N LEU A 72 23.48 -0.29 -25.74
CA LEU A 72 23.83 -0.96 -24.49
C LEU A 72 22.57 -1.33 -23.71
N TYR A 73 21.58 -0.43 -23.66
CA TYR A 73 20.27 -0.63 -23.04
C TYR A 73 19.48 -1.76 -23.74
N THR A 74 19.42 -1.78 -25.07
CA THR A 74 18.79 -2.87 -25.86
C THR A 74 19.59 -4.18 -25.84
N ARG A 75 20.89 -4.16 -25.50
CA ARG A 75 21.65 -5.41 -25.21
C ARG A 75 21.38 -5.96 -23.81
N LEU A 76 20.92 -5.13 -22.89
CA LEU A 76 20.49 -5.53 -21.54
C LEU A 76 19.03 -6.04 -21.53
N ASP A 77 18.43 -6.28 -22.69
CA ASP A 77 17.11 -6.92 -22.87
C ASP A 77 17.06 -8.36 -22.31
N PHE A 78 18.22 -8.97 -22.09
CA PHE A 78 18.34 -10.17 -21.25
C PHE A 78 17.82 -9.95 -19.82
N ILE A 79 17.99 -8.76 -19.25
CA ILE A 79 17.49 -8.42 -17.90
C ILE A 79 15.96 -8.28 -17.91
N TRP A 80 15.37 -7.73 -18.99
CA TRP A 80 13.92 -7.68 -19.17
C TRP A 80 13.32 -9.06 -19.38
N THR A 81 13.96 -9.91 -20.19
CA THR A 81 13.52 -11.31 -20.40
C THR A 81 13.78 -12.17 -19.17
N LEU A 82 14.79 -11.88 -18.35
CA LEU A 82 15.04 -12.56 -17.07
C LEU A 82 14.08 -12.09 -15.98
N ASN A 83 13.62 -10.83 -16.00
CA ASN A 83 12.54 -10.34 -15.15
C ASN A 83 11.20 -10.94 -15.56
N LEU A 84 10.91 -11.01 -16.87
CA LEU A 84 9.74 -11.70 -17.41
C LEU A 84 9.79 -13.21 -17.13
N PHE A 85 10.96 -13.84 -17.24
CA PHE A 85 11.18 -15.23 -16.89
C PHE A 85 11.08 -15.45 -15.38
N ALA A 86 11.55 -14.53 -14.53
CA ALA A 86 11.35 -14.58 -13.10
C ALA A 86 9.86 -14.45 -12.73
N LEU A 87 9.11 -13.57 -13.40
CA LEU A 87 7.65 -13.45 -13.30
C LEU A 87 6.93 -14.72 -13.74
N ILE A 88 7.38 -15.34 -14.84
CA ILE A 88 6.83 -16.61 -15.35
C ILE A 88 7.21 -17.78 -14.45
N VAL A 89 8.43 -17.81 -13.87
CA VAL A 89 8.88 -18.84 -12.92
C VAL A 89 8.21 -18.67 -11.56
N LEU A 90 7.87 -17.45 -11.14
CA LEU A 90 7.00 -17.19 -10.00
C LEU A 90 5.56 -17.66 -10.27
N ASN A 91 5.08 -17.52 -11.51
CA ASN A 91 3.83 -18.12 -11.95
C ASN A 91 3.92 -19.67 -11.99
N PHE A 92 5.09 -20.23 -12.32
CA PHE A 92 5.36 -21.68 -12.36
C PHE A 92 5.65 -22.32 -10.99
N LEU A 93 5.88 -21.52 -9.95
CA LEU A 93 5.83 -21.95 -8.54
C LEU A 93 4.37 -22.03 -8.07
N GLU A 94 3.51 -22.54 -8.96
CA GLU A 94 2.14 -22.97 -8.70
C GLU A 94 2.16 -23.91 -7.49
N ILE A 95 1.89 -23.33 -6.33
CA ILE A 95 1.03 -24.00 -5.36
C ILE A 95 -0.18 -24.48 -6.18
N ASN A 96 -0.48 -25.77 -6.14
CA ASN A 96 -1.61 -26.36 -6.88
C ASN A 96 -2.82 -25.44 -6.74
N LEU A 97 -3.41 -25.01 -7.87
CA LEU A 97 -4.49 -24.04 -7.88
C LEU A 97 -5.66 -24.47 -6.98
N ASP A 98 -5.89 -25.80 -6.88
CA ASP A 98 -6.86 -26.42 -5.97
C ASP A 98 -6.44 -26.33 -4.49
N GLU A 99 -5.15 -26.50 -4.18
CA GLU A 99 -4.60 -26.43 -2.82
C GLU A 99 -4.47 -24.97 -2.34
N PHE A 100 -4.21 -24.03 -3.26
CA PHE A 100 -4.32 -22.59 -3.03
C PHE A 100 -5.77 -22.15 -2.88
N ALA A 101 -6.71 -22.67 -3.68
CA ALA A 101 -8.14 -22.39 -3.53
C ALA A 101 -8.69 -22.96 -2.22
N ASP A 102 -8.26 -24.15 -1.80
CA ASP A 102 -8.60 -24.73 -0.50
C ASP A 102 -7.94 -23.97 0.66
N LEU A 103 -6.68 -23.53 0.50
CA LEU A 103 -6.01 -22.68 1.48
C LEU A 103 -6.70 -21.32 1.58
N CYS A 104 -7.06 -20.70 0.46
CA CYS A 104 -7.78 -19.43 0.40
C CYS A 104 -9.20 -19.56 0.95
N ASN A 105 -9.91 -20.66 0.70
CA ASN A 105 -11.21 -20.96 1.33
C ASN A 105 -11.06 -21.24 2.84
N ALA A 106 -10.01 -21.94 3.27
CA ALA A 106 -9.72 -22.18 4.68
C ALA A 106 -9.28 -20.90 5.42
N ILE A 107 -8.57 -19.99 4.74
CA ILE A 107 -8.21 -18.66 5.24
C ILE A 107 -9.43 -17.71 5.21
N SER A 108 -10.31 -17.84 4.22
CA SER A 108 -11.54 -17.03 4.08
C SER A 108 -12.66 -17.47 5.01
N LEU A 109 -12.64 -18.71 5.51
CA LEU A 109 -13.41 -19.17 6.65
C LEU A 109 -12.93 -18.45 7.93
N ARG A 110 -13.23 -17.15 8.00
CA ARG A 110 -13.15 -16.36 9.22
C ARG A 110 -14.16 -16.94 10.19
N PHE A 111 -13.72 -17.87 11.03
CA PHE A 111 -14.50 -18.32 12.17
C PHE A 111 -15.00 -17.08 12.91
N GLN A 112 -16.32 -16.92 13.01
CA GLN A 112 -16.90 -15.91 13.87
C GLN A 112 -16.37 -16.16 15.27
N LYS A 113 -15.56 -15.22 15.72
CA LYS A 113 -14.95 -15.23 17.04
C LYS A 113 -16.09 -15.04 18.03
N GLU A 114 -16.51 -16.12 18.70
CA GLU A 114 -17.58 -16.08 19.69
C GLU A 114 -17.27 -15.04 20.77
N GLU A 115 -18.26 -14.24 21.16
CA GLU A 115 -18.13 -13.32 22.28
C GLU A 115 -17.86 -14.12 23.56
N THR A 116 -16.70 -13.93 24.19
CA THR A 116 -16.41 -14.60 25.45
C THR A 116 -17.11 -13.89 26.60
N PRO A 117 -17.56 -14.64 27.63
CA PRO A 117 -18.11 -14.02 28.83
C PRO A 117 -17.02 -13.17 29.52
N PRO A 118 -17.32 -11.92 29.91
CA PRO A 118 -16.37 -11.07 30.61
C PRO A 118 -15.84 -11.75 31.88
N TRP A 119 -14.54 -11.65 32.15
CA TRP A 119 -13.92 -12.20 33.38
C TRP A 119 -14.61 -11.76 34.70
N LEU A 120 -15.23 -10.56 34.68
CA LEU A 120 -15.99 -9.97 35.77
C LEU A 120 -17.35 -10.64 36.03
N GLU A 121 -17.82 -11.50 35.13
CA GLU A 121 -19.01 -12.34 35.29
C GLU A 121 -18.81 -13.40 36.39
N ASN A 122 -17.56 -13.72 36.73
CA ASN A 122 -17.20 -14.53 37.91
C ASN A 122 -17.57 -13.86 39.26
N TYR A 123 -17.85 -12.55 39.28
CA TYR A 123 -18.32 -11.81 40.47
C TYR A 123 -19.71 -11.18 40.23
N PRO A 124 -20.78 -12.00 40.21
CA PRO A 124 -22.10 -11.58 39.75
C PRO A 124 -22.75 -10.49 40.62
N GLN A 125 -22.44 -10.43 41.92
CA GLN A 125 -23.03 -9.46 42.84
C GLN A 125 -22.68 -7.99 42.51
N PHE A 126 -21.47 -7.73 42.05
CA PHE A 126 -21.05 -6.39 41.65
C PHE A 126 -21.35 -6.12 40.17
N TYR A 127 -21.24 -7.15 39.32
CA TYR A 127 -21.38 -6.99 37.88
C TYR A 127 -22.84 -6.82 37.41
N HIS A 128 -23.82 -7.38 38.12
CA HIS A 128 -25.26 -7.22 37.84
C HIS A 128 -25.96 -6.15 38.69
N SER A 129 -25.21 -5.35 39.45
CA SER A 129 -25.77 -4.21 40.17
C SER A 129 -26.48 -3.25 39.20
N PRO A 130 -27.61 -2.61 39.57
CA PRO A 130 -28.35 -1.71 38.70
C PRO A 130 -27.49 -0.55 38.17
N LEU A 131 -26.54 -0.06 38.98
CA LEU A 131 -25.59 0.99 38.57
C LEU A 131 -24.61 0.50 37.50
N SER A 132 -24.12 -0.74 37.63
CA SER A 132 -23.22 -1.38 36.66
C SER A 132 -23.94 -1.60 35.33
N THR A 133 -25.18 -2.08 35.36
CA THR A 133 -25.99 -2.29 34.16
C THR A 133 -26.30 -0.96 33.46
N MET A 134 -26.70 0.08 34.20
CA MET A 134 -26.91 1.42 33.63
C MET A 134 -25.62 1.99 33.01
N LEU A 135 -24.47 1.78 33.64
CA LEU A 135 -23.18 2.22 33.11
C LEU A 135 -22.81 1.47 31.82
N LYS A 136 -23.02 0.15 31.78
CA LYS A 136 -22.81 -0.67 30.57
C LYS A 136 -23.71 -0.22 29.42
N ASP A 137 -24.98 0.00 29.71
CA ASP A 137 -25.95 0.46 28.71
C ASP A 137 -25.59 1.85 28.18
N PHE A 138 -25.08 2.73 29.05
CA PHE A 138 -24.57 4.04 28.64
C PHE A 138 -23.33 3.92 27.75
N VAL A 139 -22.33 3.12 28.11
CA VAL A 139 -21.09 2.94 27.34
C VAL A 139 -21.37 2.28 25.99
N ARG A 140 -22.32 1.33 25.92
CA ARG A 140 -22.75 0.68 24.66
C ARG A 140 -23.63 1.59 23.80
N SER A 141 -24.15 2.69 24.34
CA SER A 141 -25.00 3.60 23.59
C SER A 141 -24.21 4.42 22.55
N PRO A 142 -24.81 4.74 21.40
CA PRO A 142 -24.15 5.58 20.38
C PRO A 142 -23.87 7.01 20.90
N ARG A 143 -24.58 7.45 21.95
CA ARG A 143 -24.38 8.76 22.57
C ARG A 143 -22.99 8.88 23.19
N PHE A 144 -22.51 7.81 23.82
CA PHE A 144 -21.16 7.78 24.38
C PHE A 144 -20.11 7.98 23.28
N GLY A 145 -20.27 7.29 22.15
CA GLY A 145 -19.41 7.48 20.96
C GLY A 145 -19.37 8.94 20.51
N TYR A 146 -20.53 9.58 20.30
CA TYR A 146 -20.59 10.99 19.90
C TYR A 146 -19.95 11.95 20.90
N ILE A 147 -20.07 11.69 22.21
CA ILE A 147 -19.42 12.49 23.25
C ILE A 147 -17.91 12.40 23.12
N ILE A 148 -17.36 11.19 22.96
CA ILE A 148 -15.91 10.99 22.85
C ILE A 148 -15.37 11.58 21.54
N THR A 149 -16.09 11.44 20.42
CA THR A 149 -15.70 12.09 19.15
C THR A 149 -15.73 13.61 19.29
N PHE A 150 -16.70 14.19 20.01
CA PHE A 150 -16.73 15.63 20.27
C PHE A 150 -15.55 16.09 21.14
N VAL A 151 -15.22 15.33 22.20
CA VAL A 151 -14.03 15.58 23.04
C VAL A 151 -12.75 15.51 22.20
N LEU A 152 -12.65 14.56 21.28
CA LEU A 152 -11.53 14.45 20.34
C LEU A 152 -11.40 15.67 19.43
N LEU A 153 -12.50 16.18 18.88
CA LEU A 153 -12.48 17.40 18.07
C LEU A 153 -11.98 18.61 18.89
N LEU A 154 -12.44 18.76 20.13
CA LEU A 154 -11.96 19.82 21.02
C LEU A 154 -10.48 19.67 21.37
N ASN A 155 -10.04 18.44 21.65
CA ASN A 155 -8.63 18.16 21.90
C ASN A 155 -7.76 18.51 20.69
N SER A 156 -8.24 18.22 19.47
CA SER A 156 -7.52 18.54 18.23
C SER A 156 -7.29 20.05 18.07
N VAL A 157 -8.31 20.85 18.38
CA VAL A 157 -8.20 22.32 18.40
C VAL A 157 -7.21 22.78 19.46
N ALA A 158 -7.22 22.17 20.65
CA ALA A 158 -6.28 22.48 21.72
C ALA A 158 -4.83 22.23 21.29
N VAL A 159 -4.55 21.09 20.64
CA VAL A 159 -3.19 20.76 20.16
C VAL A 159 -2.71 21.72 19.08
N VAL A 160 -3.60 22.13 18.16
CA VAL A 160 -3.25 23.16 17.16
C VAL A 160 -2.89 24.48 17.84
N ILE A 161 -3.68 24.91 18.83
CA ILE A 161 -3.40 26.15 19.59
C ILE A 161 -2.08 26.03 20.35
N GLU A 162 -1.85 24.93 21.07
CA GLU A 162 -0.60 24.70 21.80
C GLU A 162 0.60 24.75 20.85
N THR A 163 0.52 24.08 19.71
CA THR A 163 1.60 24.05 18.70
C THR A 163 1.89 25.45 18.17
N THR A 164 0.87 26.26 17.90
CA THR A 164 1.07 27.66 17.46
C THR A 164 1.71 28.51 18.55
N LEU A 165 1.34 28.31 19.82
CA LEU A 165 1.91 29.05 20.94
C LEU A 165 3.35 28.63 21.28
N ASP A 166 3.71 27.35 21.04
CA ASP A 166 5.08 26.85 21.16
C ASP A 166 5.99 27.51 20.13
N ILE A 167 5.53 27.65 18.88
CA ILE A 167 6.25 28.38 17.81
C ILE A 167 6.43 29.86 18.19
N GLU A 168 5.43 30.48 18.81
CA GLU A 168 5.49 31.87 19.27
C GLU A 168 6.25 32.07 20.59
N ASN A 169 6.75 31.00 21.23
CA ASN A 169 7.42 31.03 22.54
C ASN A 169 6.63 31.80 23.63
N ASN A 170 5.30 31.64 23.63
CA ASN A 170 4.43 32.39 24.54
C ASN A 170 4.18 31.62 25.86
N SER A 171 4.23 32.33 26.99
CA SER A 171 4.00 31.77 28.34
C SER A 171 2.63 31.12 28.55
N SER A 172 1.64 31.44 27.71
CA SER A 172 0.31 30.83 27.70
C SER A 172 0.32 29.33 27.39
N GLN A 173 1.41 28.79 26.82
CA GLN A 173 1.58 27.36 26.53
C GLN A 173 1.32 26.48 27.77
N LYS A 174 1.79 26.89 28.96
CA LYS A 174 1.64 26.10 30.20
C LYS A 174 0.19 25.84 30.59
N VAL A 175 -0.72 26.77 30.27
CA VAL A 175 -2.16 26.62 30.56
C VAL A 175 -2.77 25.58 29.64
N TRP A 176 -2.46 25.65 28.34
CA TRP A 176 -2.92 24.69 27.35
C TRP A 176 -2.39 23.29 27.60
N GLN A 177 -1.13 23.16 28.01
CA GLN A 177 -0.54 21.89 28.43
C GLN A 177 -1.32 21.23 29.60
N GLY A 178 -1.83 22.02 30.56
CA GLY A 178 -2.68 21.51 31.64
C GLY A 178 -4.07 21.08 31.19
N VAL A 179 -4.66 21.80 30.24
CA VAL A 179 -5.92 21.40 29.58
C VAL A 179 -5.74 20.08 28.82
N GLU A 180 -4.61 19.89 28.14
CA GLU A 180 -4.30 18.66 27.43
C GLU A 180 -4.09 17.46 28.35
N PHE A 181 -3.40 17.65 29.48
CA PHE A 181 -3.30 16.62 30.50
C PHE A 181 -4.70 16.18 30.98
N THR A 182 -5.63 17.12 31.11
CA THR A 182 -7.03 16.82 31.47
C THR A 182 -7.71 15.97 30.39
N PHE A 183 -7.51 16.30 29.12
CA PHE A 183 -8.01 15.47 28.01
C PHE A 183 -7.39 14.06 28.02
N GLY A 184 -6.08 13.93 28.30
CA GLY A 184 -5.39 12.66 28.48
C GLY A 184 -6.10 11.73 29.46
N TRP A 185 -6.48 12.24 30.63
CA TRP A 185 -7.22 11.49 31.64
C TRP A 185 -8.64 11.09 31.20
N ILE A 186 -9.32 11.93 30.42
CA ILE A 186 -10.64 11.59 29.87
C ILE A 186 -10.55 10.32 29.01
N TYR A 187 -9.49 10.16 28.21
CA TYR A 187 -9.28 8.95 27.40
C TYR A 187 -8.92 7.72 28.24
N VAL A 188 -8.15 7.89 29.32
CA VAL A 188 -7.89 6.78 30.26
C VAL A 188 -9.19 6.31 30.91
N VAL A 189 -10.07 7.23 31.31
CA VAL A 189 -11.39 6.91 31.87
C VAL A 189 -12.26 6.23 30.82
N GLU A 190 -12.29 6.74 29.58
CA GLU A 190 -13.01 6.11 28.47
C GLU A 190 -12.56 4.66 28.25
N MET A 191 -11.26 4.43 28.14
CA MET A 191 -10.66 3.11 27.98
C MET A 191 -11.06 2.18 29.13
N ALA A 192 -10.96 2.64 30.38
CA ALA A 192 -11.35 1.86 31.56
C ALA A 192 -12.85 1.51 31.54
N LEU A 193 -13.72 2.45 31.17
CA LEU A 193 -15.16 2.23 31.03
C LEU A 193 -15.49 1.20 29.95
N LYS A 194 -14.81 1.25 28.80
CA LYS A 194 -14.97 0.28 27.72
C LYS A 194 -14.53 -1.13 28.12
N VAL A 195 -13.36 -1.26 28.73
CA VAL A 195 -12.84 -2.54 29.24
C VAL A 195 -13.78 -3.11 30.31
N TYR A 196 -14.33 -2.26 31.18
CA TYR A 196 -15.31 -2.68 32.18
C TYR A 196 -16.64 -3.15 31.57
N ALA A 197 -17.15 -2.46 30.55
CA ALA A 197 -18.47 -2.73 29.98
C ALA A 197 -18.51 -3.91 28.98
N MET A 198 -17.41 -4.14 28.27
CA MET A 198 -17.28 -5.20 27.25
C MET A 198 -16.52 -6.43 27.76
N GLY A 199 -15.69 -6.28 28.79
CA GLY A 199 -14.70 -7.29 29.16
C GLY A 199 -13.40 -7.13 28.35
N PHE A 200 -12.28 -7.51 28.94
CA PHE A 200 -10.96 -7.31 28.34
C PHE A 200 -10.79 -8.07 27.02
N GLU A 201 -11.29 -9.32 26.95
CA GLU A 201 -11.18 -10.15 25.74
C GLU A 201 -11.97 -9.57 24.57
N ASN A 202 -13.26 -9.26 24.77
CA ASN A 202 -14.10 -8.69 23.72
C ASN A 202 -13.60 -7.30 23.29
N TYR A 203 -13.06 -6.51 24.24
CA TYR A 203 -12.41 -5.24 23.92
C TYR A 203 -11.15 -5.44 23.05
N TRP A 204 -10.32 -6.44 23.34
CA TRP A 204 -9.09 -6.73 22.57
C TRP A 204 -9.34 -7.39 21.21
N MET A 205 -10.51 -8.00 21.02
CA MET A 205 -10.93 -8.61 19.75
C MET A 205 -11.17 -7.55 18.68
N ASP A 206 -11.65 -6.36 19.06
CA ASP A 206 -11.86 -5.25 18.14
C ASP A 206 -10.54 -4.50 17.86
N GLY A 207 -10.19 -4.40 16.57
CA GLY A 207 -8.95 -3.76 16.12
C GLY A 207 -8.89 -2.27 16.45
N GLN A 208 -10.05 -1.58 16.40
CA GLN A 208 -10.15 -0.16 16.74
C GLN A 208 -9.84 0.08 18.22
N ASN A 209 -10.42 -0.76 19.09
CA ASN A 209 -10.17 -0.71 20.53
C ASN A 209 -8.73 -1.09 20.89
N ARG A 210 -8.12 -2.06 20.19
CA ARG A 210 -6.71 -2.42 20.41
C ARG A 210 -5.76 -1.26 20.11
N PHE A 211 -5.97 -0.57 18.98
CA PHE A 211 -5.17 0.61 18.63
C PHE A 211 -5.33 1.72 19.69
N ASP A 212 -6.57 2.02 20.06
CA ASP A 212 -6.91 3.04 21.06
C ASP A 212 -6.29 2.74 22.45
N PHE A 213 -6.27 1.46 22.84
CA PHE A 213 -5.60 0.99 24.06
C PHE A 213 -4.10 1.27 24.04
N VAL A 214 -3.41 0.85 22.97
CA VAL A 214 -1.96 1.04 22.86
C VAL A 214 -1.60 2.52 22.87
N VAL A 215 -2.31 3.35 22.10
CA VAL A 215 -2.10 4.80 22.06
C VAL A 215 -2.34 5.43 23.43
N THR A 216 -3.44 5.06 24.10
CA THR A 216 -3.78 5.60 25.43
C THR A 216 -2.76 5.20 26.48
N CYS A 217 -2.28 3.95 26.48
CA CYS A 217 -1.21 3.49 27.38
C CYS A 217 0.11 4.23 27.14
N VAL A 218 0.55 4.37 25.89
CA VAL A 218 1.80 5.06 25.55
C VAL A 218 1.76 6.52 26.01
N ILE A 219 0.65 7.22 25.76
CA ILE A 219 0.48 8.61 26.18
C ILE A 219 0.39 8.72 27.70
N ALA A 220 -0.38 7.86 28.38
CA ALA A 220 -0.51 7.89 29.83
C ALA A 220 0.82 7.61 30.56
N VAL A 221 1.62 6.67 30.05
CA VAL A 221 2.98 6.41 30.56
C VAL A 221 3.88 7.62 30.31
N GLY A 222 3.84 8.20 29.11
CA GLY A 222 4.60 9.42 28.78
C GLY A 222 4.26 10.62 29.68
N GLU A 223 2.98 10.84 29.95
CA GLU A 223 2.51 11.92 30.83
C GLU A 223 2.85 11.65 32.31
N THR A 224 2.74 10.41 32.77
CA THR A 224 3.08 10.06 34.16
C THR A 224 4.58 10.17 34.40
N THR A 225 5.40 9.74 33.44
CA THR A 225 6.87 9.82 33.54
C THR A 225 7.39 11.26 33.52
N THR A 226 6.78 12.14 32.72
CA THR A 226 7.11 13.57 32.70
C THR A 226 6.73 14.29 34.00
N PHE A 227 5.63 13.88 34.67
CA PHE A 227 5.21 14.47 35.94
C PHE A 227 6.01 13.96 37.15
N VAL A 228 6.33 12.66 37.20
CA VAL A 228 7.03 12.03 38.34
C VAL A 228 8.53 12.33 38.37
N SER A 229 9.15 12.56 37.20
CA SER A 229 10.59 12.81 37.11
C SER A 229 10.92 14.10 36.34
N PRO A 230 10.71 15.28 36.95
CA PRO A 230 11.11 16.54 36.33
C PRO A 230 12.64 16.72 36.22
N HIS A 231 13.46 15.90 36.92
CA HIS A 231 14.93 16.06 36.97
C HIS A 231 15.74 14.73 36.94
N GLY A 232 15.10 13.56 36.86
CA GLY A 232 15.76 12.28 37.21
C GLY A 232 16.24 11.39 36.06
N LEU A 233 15.79 11.63 34.81
CA LEU A 233 16.20 10.81 33.66
C LEU A 233 16.77 11.72 32.59
N THR A 234 18.09 11.87 32.55
CA THR A 234 18.84 12.64 31.54
C THR A 234 18.50 12.23 30.10
N PHE A 235 18.02 11.00 29.90
CA PHE A 235 17.54 10.51 28.60
C PHE A 235 16.13 11.01 28.22
N LEU A 236 15.25 11.28 29.21
CA LEU A 236 13.88 11.78 29.03
C LEU A 236 13.73 13.30 29.30
N SER A 237 14.75 13.92 29.87
CA SER A 237 14.79 15.35 30.22
C SER A 237 15.08 16.26 29.01
N ASN A 238 15.35 15.70 27.84
CA ASN A 238 15.45 16.47 26.61
C ASN A 238 14.03 16.88 26.20
N GLY A 239 13.76 18.18 26.07
CA GLY A 239 12.44 18.73 25.70
C GLY A 239 11.86 18.20 24.37
N GLU A 240 12.64 17.43 23.62
CA GLU A 240 12.22 16.70 22.42
C GLU A 240 11.20 15.58 22.72
N TRP A 241 11.24 14.94 23.90
CA TRP A 241 10.26 13.91 24.25
C TRP A 241 8.85 14.48 24.42
N ILE A 242 8.75 15.71 24.92
CA ILE A 242 7.47 16.43 24.99
C ILE A 242 6.93 16.62 23.56
N ARG A 243 7.78 16.95 22.59
CA ARG A 243 7.42 17.03 21.17
C ARG A 243 6.98 15.70 20.58
N TYR A 244 7.65 14.60 20.92
CA TYR A 244 7.22 13.27 20.48
C TYR A 244 5.88 12.84 21.09
N LEU A 245 5.61 13.18 22.35
CA LEU A 245 4.30 12.94 22.98
C LEU A 245 3.19 13.79 22.33
N LEU A 246 3.50 15.03 21.94
CA LEU A 246 2.58 15.88 21.16
C LEU A 246 2.23 15.24 19.79
N ILE A 247 3.22 14.69 19.08
CA ILE A 247 2.99 13.96 17.83
C ILE A 247 2.17 12.68 18.07
N ALA A 248 2.47 11.93 19.14
CA ALA A 248 1.73 10.73 19.50
C ALA A 248 0.25 11.03 19.81
N ARG A 249 -0.06 12.21 20.35
CA ARG A 249 -1.46 12.67 20.56
C ARG A 249 -2.20 12.85 19.24
N MET A 250 -1.53 13.29 18.17
CA MET A 250 -2.14 13.39 16.84
C MET A 250 -2.53 12.02 16.27
N LEU A 251 -1.94 10.92 16.74
CA LEU A 251 -2.38 9.57 16.35
C LEU A 251 -3.84 9.32 16.75
N ARG A 252 -4.37 10.01 17.77
CA ARG A 252 -5.80 9.91 18.14
C ARG A 252 -6.72 10.42 17.03
N LEU A 253 -6.26 11.33 16.17
CA LEU A 253 -7.04 11.78 15.01
C LEU A 253 -7.32 10.65 14.01
N ILE A 254 -6.46 9.63 13.96
CA ILE A 254 -6.67 8.43 13.13
C ILE A 254 -7.98 7.73 13.51
N ARG A 255 -8.43 7.86 14.77
CA ARG A 255 -9.72 7.33 15.23
C ARG A 255 -10.90 7.90 14.44
N ILE A 256 -10.85 9.18 14.06
CA ILE A 256 -11.90 9.81 13.23
C ILE A 256 -11.96 9.15 11.85
N LEU A 257 -10.81 8.81 11.26
CA LEU A 257 -10.77 8.13 9.98
C LEU A 257 -11.41 6.74 10.08
N MET A 258 -11.26 6.04 11.21
CA MET A 258 -11.87 4.72 11.40
C MET A 258 -13.38 4.76 11.68
N ASP A 259 -13.93 5.89 12.13
CA ASP A 259 -15.39 6.05 12.30
C ASP A 259 -16.12 6.17 10.94
N ILE A 260 -15.42 6.61 9.89
CA ILE A 260 -15.97 6.73 8.54
C ILE A 260 -15.93 5.37 7.85
N LYS A 261 -17.09 4.82 7.49
CA LYS A 261 -17.24 3.48 6.88
C LYS A 261 -16.30 3.23 5.69
N GLN A 262 -16.12 4.21 4.80
CA GLN A 262 -15.28 4.09 3.61
C GLN A 262 -13.79 3.95 3.96
N TYR A 263 -13.29 4.79 4.87
CA TYR A 263 -11.91 4.72 5.32
C TYR A 263 -11.67 3.51 6.23
N ARG A 264 -12.67 3.09 7.02
CA ARG A 264 -12.60 1.88 7.83
C ARG A 264 -12.36 0.65 6.98
N ALA A 265 -13.11 0.49 5.88
CA ALA A 265 -12.90 -0.62 4.94
C ALA A 265 -11.47 -0.57 4.39
N PHE A 266 -11.05 0.58 3.86
CA PHE A 266 -9.69 0.76 3.33
C PHE A 266 -8.58 0.46 4.35
N VAL A 267 -8.68 0.98 5.58
CA VAL A 267 -7.69 0.73 6.65
C VAL A 267 -7.73 -0.72 7.11
N ALA A 268 -8.91 -1.33 7.21
CA ALA A 268 -9.03 -2.74 7.56
C ALA A 268 -8.37 -3.63 6.51
N THR A 269 -8.65 -3.40 5.22
CA THR A 269 -7.98 -4.06 4.09
C THR A 269 -6.47 -3.84 4.15
N PHE A 270 -6.01 -2.60 4.35
CA PHE A 270 -4.59 -2.33 4.44
C PHE A 270 -3.92 -3.08 5.61
N LEU A 271 -4.55 -3.09 6.79
CA LEU A 271 -4.04 -3.81 7.96
C LEU A 271 -4.10 -5.34 7.80
N THR A 272 -5.06 -5.89 7.04
CA THR A 272 -5.09 -7.32 6.70
C THR A 272 -4.02 -7.69 5.67
N LEU A 273 -3.61 -6.75 4.80
CA LEU A 273 -2.52 -6.93 3.85
C LEU A 273 -1.13 -6.91 4.50
N ILE A 274 -0.95 -6.17 5.60
CA ILE A 274 0.36 -6.05 6.29
C ILE A 274 0.97 -7.43 6.63
N PRO A 275 0.27 -8.37 7.31
CA PRO A 275 0.82 -9.70 7.59
C PRO A 275 1.23 -10.47 6.34
N SER A 276 0.45 -10.35 5.25
CA SER A 276 0.75 -11.00 3.99
C SER A 276 1.94 -10.36 3.25
N LEU A 277 2.21 -9.08 3.49
CA LEU A 277 3.37 -8.35 2.99
C LEU A 277 4.66 -8.62 3.78
N MET A 278 4.55 -9.01 5.05
CA MET A 278 5.69 -9.20 5.95
C MET A 278 6.77 -10.16 5.42
N PRO A 279 6.46 -11.31 4.80
CA PRO A 279 7.49 -12.20 4.24
C PRO A 279 8.33 -11.52 3.13
N TYR A 280 7.69 -10.73 2.27
CA TYR A 280 8.35 -10.03 1.17
C TYR A 280 9.18 -8.85 1.67
N LEU A 281 8.63 -8.04 2.58
CA LEU A 281 9.37 -6.98 3.25
C LEU A 281 10.55 -7.54 4.06
N GLY A 282 10.37 -8.69 4.72
CA GLY A 282 11.43 -9.42 5.41
C GLY A 282 12.53 -9.89 4.46
N THR A 283 12.17 -10.35 3.25
CA THR A 283 13.14 -10.73 2.22
C THR A 283 13.96 -9.52 1.74
N ILE A 284 13.32 -8.39 1.48
CA ILE A 284 14.02 -7.12 1.17
C ILE A 284 14.95 -6.75 2.32
N PHE A 285 14.47 -6.81 3.57
CA PHE A 285 15.26 -6.50 4.75
C PHE A 285 16.50 -7.39 4.90
N CYS A 286 16.38 -8.69 4.63
CA CYS A 286 17.54 -9.61 4.62
C CYS A 286 18.57 -9.21 3.56
N VAL A 287 18.12 -8.83 2.36
CA VAL A 287 19.03 -8.34 1.30
C VAL A 287 19.70 -7.04 1.70
N LEU A 288 18.97 -6.11 2.32
CA LEU A 288 19.54 -4.88 2.87
C LEU A 288 20.61 -5.18 3.93
N CYS A 289 20.39 -6.13 4.84
CA CYS A 289 21.40 -6.54 5.83
C CYS A 289 22.67 -7.13 5.20
N MET A 290 22.53 -7.95 4.16
CA MET A 290 23.66 -8.51 3.42
C MET A 290 24.47 -7.42 2.73
N TYR A 291 23.79 -6.53 1.99
CA TYR A 291 24.44 -5.41 1.32
C TYR A 291 25.04 -4.43 2.32
N CYS A 292 24.40 -4.16 3.45
CA CYS A 292 24.93 -3.28 4.49
C CYS A 292 26.25 -3.81 5.04
N SER A 293 26.31 -5.10 5.34
CA SER A 293 27.54 -5.76 5.81
C SER A 293 28.67 -5.67 4.79
N LEU A 294 28.38 -5.87 3.50
CA LEU A 294 29.34 -5.70 2.42
C LEU A 294 29.77 -4.23 2.25
N GLY A 295 28.82 -3.29 2.29
CA GLY A 295 29.06 -1.87 2.14
C GLY A 295 29.94 -1.31 3.24
N VAL A 296 29.72 -1.71 4.50
CA VAL A 296 30.58 -1.31 5.63
C VAL A 296 32.00 -1.86 5.47
N GLN A 297 32.16 -3.08 4.97
CA GLN A 297 33.49 -3.68 4.76
C GLN A 297 34.25 -3.05 3.59
N VAL A 298 33.54 -2.66 2.52
CA VAL A 298 34.16 -2.12 1.29
C VAL A 298 34.35 -0.61 1.35
N PHE A 299 33.38 0.11 1.93
CA PHE A 299 33.29 1.57 1.90
C PHE A 299 33.44 2.23 3.27
N GLY A 300 33.59 1.44 4.35
CA GLY A 300 33.73 1.95 5.70
C GLY A 300 34.93 2.89 5.84
N GLY A 301 34.70 4.08 6.43
CA GLY A 301 35.73 5.07 6.70
C GLY A 301 36.09 5.98 5.51
N LEU A 302 35.45 5.83 4.35
CA LEU A 302 35.71 6.67 3.17
C LEU A 302 35.05 8.05 3.26
N VAL A 303 33.85 8.13 3.84
CA VAL A 303 33.07 9.37 3.96
C VAL A 303 33.28 9.94 5.36
N ASN A 304 34.44 10.55 5.61
CA ASN A 304 34.74 11.19 6.88
C ASN A 304 35.26 12.63 6.65
N ALA A 305 35.10 13.49 7.65
CA ALA A 305 35.55 14.89 7.57
C ALA A 305 37.08 15.05 7.42
N GLY A 306 37.85 13.97 7.58
CA GLY A 306 39.30 13.95 7.42
C GLY A 306 39.78 13.54 6.01
N ASN A 307 38.87 13.21 5.10
CA ASN A 307 39.23 12.77 3.75
C ASN A 307 39.25 13.97 2.77
N PRO A 308 40.42 14.41 2.28
CA PRO A 308 40.52 15.53 1.36
C PRO A 308 39.92 15.24 -0.03
N GLN A 309 39.67 13.99 -0.38
CA GLN A 309 38.98 13.63 -1.63
C GLN A 309 37.45 13.78 -1.53
N LEU A 310 36.92 14.01 -0.32
CA LEU A 310 35.50 14.24 -0.09
C LEU A 310 35.13 15.71 -0.38
N GLU A 311 36.02 16.65 -0.07
CA GLU A 311 35.83 18.08 -0.34
C GLU A 311 35.78 18.35 -1.85
N GLY A 312 34.59 18.68 -2.37
CA GLY A 312 34.33 18.90 -3.80
C GLY A 312 33.83 17.67 -4.57
N SER A 313 33.47 16.59 -3.87
CA SER A 313 32.69 15.49 -4.43
C SER A 313 31.19 15.81 -4.38
N THR A 314 30.40 15.22 -5.28
CA THR A 314 28.92 15.37 -5.29
C THR A 314 28.28 15.02 -3.94
N LEU A 315 28.88 14.11 -3.17
CA LEU A 315 28.41 13.71 -1.85
C LEU A 315 28.52 14.82 -0.80
N ALA A 316 29.52 15.69 -0.89
CA ALA A 316 29.69 16.81 0.03
C ALA A 316 28.84 18.02 -0.41
N ASP A 317 28.74 18.25 -1.71
CA ASP A 317 27.97 19.38 -2.27
C ASP A 317 26.46 19.23 -2.04
N ASP A 318 25.94 18.00 -2.11
CA ASP A 318 24.51 17.69 -1.89
C ASP A 318 24.18 17.35 -0.42
N ASP A 319 25.11 17.57 0.52
CA ASP A 319 24.98 17.29 1.96
C ASP A 319 24.62 15.82 2.29
N TYR A 320 25.07 14.88 1.44
CA TYR A 320 24.87 13.43 1.62
C TYR A 320 25.90 12.79 2.56
N THR A 321 26.73 13.57 3.24
CA THR A 321 27.75 13.08 4.17
C THR A 321 27.17 12.28 5.34
N LEU A 322 25.92 12.56 5.74
CA LEU A 322 25.18 11.81 6.76
C LEU A 322 24.81 10.39 6.30
N PHE A 323 24.61 10.19 5.00
CA PHE A 323 24.26 8.90 4.39
C PHE A 323 25.51 8.16 3.93
N ASN A 324 26.19 7.53 4.89
CA ASN A 324 27.45 6.82 4.68
C ASN A 324 27.42 5.35 5.13
N PHE A 325 28.46 4.61 4.74
CA PHE A 325 28.70 3.23 5.14
C PHE A 325 29.75 3.10 6.27
N ASN A 326 29.98 4.14 7.07
CA ASN A 326 30.97 4.06 8.16
C ASN A 326 30.50 3.16 9.30
N ASP A 327 29.19 3.18 9.57
CA ASP A 327 28.54 2.40 10.60
C ASP A 327 27.36 1.62 10.04
N TYR A 328 27.01 0.51 10.69
CA TYR A 328 25.90 -0.34 10.25
C TYR A 328 24.54 0.40 10.21
N PRO A 329 24.14 1.20 11.23
CA PRO A 329 22.88 1.95 11.17
C PRO A 329 22.84 2.99 10.04
N ASN A 330 23.94 3.74 9.84
CA ASN A 330 24.05 4.71 8.75
C ASN A 330 24.01 4.01 7.38
N GLY A 331 24.67 2.85 7.26
CA GLY A 331 24.63 2.03 6.06
C GLY A 331 23.23 1.50 5.75
N MET A 332 22.46 1.13 6.77
CA MET A 332 21.07 0.69 6.62
C MET A 332 20.17 1.84 6.11
N VAL A 333 20.29 3.04 6.69
CA VAL A 333 19.56 4.23 6.22
C VAL A 333 19.96 4.61 4.81
N THR A 334 21.26 4.53 4.49
CA THR A 334 21.78 4.80 3.14
C THR A 334 21.20 3.82 2.12
N LEU A 335 21.18 2.51 2.42
CA LEU A 335 20.55 1.52 1.54
C LEU A 335 19.04 1.69 1.43
N PHE A 336 18.37 2.13 2.49
CA PHE A 336 16.95 2.48 2.41
C PHE A 336 16.71 3.64 1.44
N ASN A 337 17.53 4.70 1.48
CA ASN A 337 17.45 5.79 0.50
C ASN A 337 17.71 5.31 -0.93
N LEU A 338 18.68 4.41 -1.12
CA LEU A 338 18.97 3.79 -2.42
C LEU A 338 17.79 2.91 -2.90
N LEU A 339 17.09 2.21 -1.98
CA LEU A 339 15.91 1.41 -2.29
C LEU A 339 14.71 2.28 -2.73
N VAL A 340 14.50 3.43 -2.07
CA VAL A 340 13.41 4.37 -2.36
C VAL A 340 13.68 5.22 -3.63
N MET A 341 14.81 4.99 -4.31
CA MET A 341 15.16 5.59 -5.61
C MET A 341 15.33 7.11 -5.59
N GLY A 342 15.83 7.67 -4.48
CA GLY A 342 16.37 9.03 -4.49
C GLY A 342 17.78 9.01 -5.08
N ASN A 343 18.07 9.84 -6.09
CA ASN A 343 19.39 10.23 -6.61
C ASN A 343 20.55 9.19 -6.54
N TRP A 344 20.27 7.90 -6.70
CA TRP A 344 21.21 6.80 -6.40
C TRP A 344 22.50 6.87 -7.24
N GLN A 345 22.43 7.50 -8.42
CA GLN A 345 23.57 7.77 -9.28
C GLN A 345 24.64 8.63 -8.61
N ASP A 346 24.25 9.58 -7.75
CA ASP A 346 25.17 10.53 -7.12
C ASP A 346 25.98 9.83 -6.01
N TRP A 347 25.35 8.92 -5.26
CA TRP A 347 26.07 8.01 -4.35
C TRP A 347 27.01 7.08 -5.11
N MET A 348 26.54 6.45 -6.19
CA MET A 348 27.37 5.55 -6.99
C MET A 348 28.60 6.26 -7.55
N GLN A 349 28.43 7.46 -8.10
CA GLN A 349 29.53 8.25 -8.66
C GLN A 349 30.46 8.76 -7.57
N GLY A 350 29.93 9.25 -6.44
CA GLY A 350 30.73 9.69 -5.29
C GLY A 350 31.58 8.57 -4.71
N TYR A 351 31.03 7.37 -4.50
CA TYR A 351 31.81 6.22 -3.99
C TYR A 351 32.83 5.69 -5.01
N LYS A 352 32.55 5.81 -6.32
CA LYS A 352 33.53 5.50 -7.37
C LYS A 352 34.73 6.45 -7.32
N GLU A 353 34.48 7.74 -7.15
CA GLU A 353 35.53 8.75 -7.03
C GLU A 353 36.36 8.54 -5.75
N LEU A 354 35.70 8.27 -4.62
CA LEU A 354 36.35 8.04 -3.32
C LEU A 354 37.18 6.74 -3.28
N THR A 355 36.73 5.68 -3.96
CA THR A 355 37.48 4.41 -4.02
C THR A 355 38.54 4.38 -5.13
N GLY A 356 38.41 5.25 -6.13
CA GLY A 356 39.22 5.22 -7.35
C GLY A 356 39.05 3.96 -8.20
N SER A 357 38.09 3.08 -7.86
CA SER A 357 37.90 1.77 -8.47
C SER A 357 36.56 1.68 -9.17
N THR A 358 36.56 1.31 -10.45
CA THR A 358 35.34 1.07 -11.23
C THR A 358 34.51 -0.10 -10.68
N TRP A 359 35.11 -0.99 -9.88
CA TRP A 359 34.41 -2.13 -9.28
C TRP A 359 33.38 -1.71 -8.21
N SER A 360 33.52 -0.52 -7.61
CA SER A 360 32.51 0.01 -6.69
C SER A 360 31.16 0.23 -7.37
N ILE A 361 31.15 0.59 -8.66
CA ILE A 361 29.94 0.73 -9.49
C ILE A 361 29.15 -0.59 -9.51
N ALA A 362 29.85 -1.72 -9.56
CA ALA A 362 29.21 -3.03 -9.64
C ALA A 362 28.34 -3.31 -8.39
N TYR A 363 28.75 -2.83 -7.21
CA TYR A 363 27.96 -2.95 -5.98
C TYR A 363 26.61 -2.20 -6.08
N PHE A 364 26.62 -0.96 -6.57
CA PHE A 364 25.39 -0.16 -6.68
C PHE A 364 24.46 -0.68 -7.79
N ILE A 365 25.03 -1.09 -8.93
CA ILE A 365 24.26 -1.71 -10.01
C ILE A 365 23.67 -3.05 -9.56
N SER A 366 24.43 -3.92 -8.88
CA SER A 366 23.91 -5.21 -8.42
C SER A 366 22.83 -5.02 -7.36
N PHE A 367 22.99 -4.04 -6.46
CA PHE A 367 21.97 -3.67 -5.49
C PHE A 367 20.67 -3.23 -6.19
N TYR A 368 20.77 -2.32 -7.16
CA TYR A 368 19.63 -1.80 -7.92
C TYR A 368 18.86 -2.90 -8.65
N LEU A 369 19.58 -3.80 -9.34
CA LEU A 369 18.97 -4.91 -10.08
C LEU A 369 18.23 -5.87 -9.14
N ILE A 370 18.83 -6.25 -8.02
CA ILE A 370 18.24 -7.24 -7.09
C ILE A 370 17.11 -6.62 -6.28
N THR A 371 17.28 -5.42 -5.74
CA THR A 371 16.30 -4.85 -4.81
C THR A 371 15.20 -4.10 -5.52
N VAL A 372 15.54 -3.20 -6.45
CA VAL A 372 14.54 -2.34 -7.08
C VAL A 372 13.86 -3.03 -8.26
N LEU A 373 14.63 -3.59 -9.20
CA LEU A 373 14.01 -4.21 -10.38
C LEU A 373 13.33 -5.54 -10.08
N LEU A 374 13.86 -6.33 -9.15
CA LEU A 374 13.30 -7.64 -8.81
C LEU A 374 12.38 -7.55 -7.58
N LEU A 375 12.93 -7.24 -6.39
CA LEU A 375 12.16 -7.37 -5.16
C LEU A 375 11.05 -6.32 -5.00
N LEU A 376 11.30 -5.05 -5.33
CA LEU A 376 10.28 -4.00 -5.21
C LEU A 376 9.14 -4.23 -6.21
N ASN A 377 9.46 -4.61 -7.44
CA ASN A 377 8.45 -4.97 -8.44
C ASN A 377 7.64 -6.22 -8.04
N LEU A 378 8.27 -7.20 -7.38
CA LEU A 378 7.57 -8.35 -6.81
C LEU A 378 6.59 -7.92 -5.70
N VAL A 379 7.01 -7.03 -4.79
CA VAL A 379 6.12 -6.47 -3.77
C VAL A 379 4.95 -5.72 -4.39
N ILE A 380 5.21 -4.89 -5.42
CA ILE A 380 4.15 -4.16 -6.12
C ILE A 380 3.14 -5.13 -6.76
N ALA A 381 3.62 -6.18 -7.43
CA ALA A 381 2.75 -7.20 -8.03
C ALA A 381 1.86 -7.87 -6.96
N PHE A 382 2.45 -8.26 -5.83
CA PHE A 382 1.72 -8.88 -4.73
C PHE A 382 0.70 -7.93 -4.08
N VAL A 383 1.05 -6.66 -3.86
CA VAL A 383 0.10 -5.66 -3.33
C VAL A 383 -1.10 -5.50 -4.26
N LEU A 384 -0.86 -5.42 -5.57
CA LEU A 384 -1.93 -5.30 -6.56
C LEU A 384 -2.85 -6.52 -6.56
N GLU A 385 -2.28 -7.72 -6.55
CA GLU A 385 -3.06 -8.97 -6.53
C GLU A 385 -3.90 -9.09 -5.26
N ALA A 386 -3.31 -8.78 -4.10
CA ALA A 386 -4.02 -8.83 -2.83
C ALA A 386 -5.10 -7.72 -2.72
N PHE A 387 -4.89 -6.55 -3.34
CA PHE A 387 -5.89 -5.50 -3.44
C PHE A 387 -7.06 -5.90 -4.36
N PHE A 388 -6.77 -6.52 -5.50
CA PHE A 388 -7.82 -7.05 -6.39
C PHE A 388 -8.63 -8.16 -5.73
N ALA A 389 -7.98 -9.07 -5.01
CA ALA A 389 -8.66 -10.12 -4.26
C ALA A 389 -9.63 -9.54 -3.21
N GLU A 390 -9.21 -8.52 -2.45
CA GLU A 390 -10.12 -7.90 -1.47
C GLU A 390 -11.27 -7.14 -2.16
N MET A 391 -11.02 -6.45 -3.28
CA MET A 391 -12.07 -5.81 -4.05
C MET A 391 -13.12 -6.80 -4.56
N GLU A 392 -12.70 -7.98 -5.04
CA GLU A 392 -13.61 -9.05 -5.47
C GLU A 392 -14.44 -9.62 -4.31
N ILE A 393 -13.84 -9.73 -3.11
CA ILE A 393 -14.56 -10.13 -1.90
C ILE A 393 -15.61 -9.07 -1.52
N GLU A 394 -15.28 -7.78 -1.55
CA GLU A 394 -16.26 -6.73 -1.26
C GLU A 394 -17.42 -6.71 -2.24
N ASP A 395 -17.16 -6.91 -3.53
CA ASP A 395 -18.20 -6.88 -4.57
C ASP A 395 -19.08 -8.13 -4.56
N SER A 396 -18.53 -9.31 -4.22
CA SER A 396 -19.31 -10.52 -3.98
C SER A 396 -20.20 -10.38 -2.74
N THR A 397 -19.69 -9.80 -1.65
CA THR A 397 -20.47 -9.54 -0.43
C THR A 397 -21.66 -8.61 -0.71
N LYS A 398 -21.47 -7.52 -1.48
CA LYS A 398 -22.57 -6.64 -1.91
C LYS A 398 -23.60 -7.37 -2.77
N CYS A 399 -23.16 -8.25 -3.68
CA CYS A 399 -24.07 -9.06 -4.49
C CYS A 399 -24.91 -10.02 -3.65
N GLU A 400 -24.33 -10.63 -2.61
CA GLU A 400 -25.05 -11.50 -1.69
C GLU A 400 -26.07 -10.71 -0.85
N GLU A 401 -25.71 -9.54 -0.32
CA GLU A 401 -26.63 -8.67 0.41
C GLU A 401 -27.83 -8.24 -0.46
N VAL A 402 -27.60 -7.94 -1.75
CA VAL A 402 -28.67 -7.59 -2.70
C VAL A 402 -29.58 -8.80 -2.97
N LYS A 403 -29.01 -10.00 -3.18
CA LYS A 403 -29.79 -11.23 -3.38
C LYS A 403 -30.64 -11.57 -2.15
N GLU A 404 -30.07 -11.47 -0.94
CA GLU A 404 -30.83 -11.69 0.29
C GLU A 404 -31.94 -10.66 0.49
N ALA A 405 -31.71 -9.40 0.12
CA ALA A 405 -32.72 -8.35 0.15
C ALA A 405 -33.87 -8.63 -0.83
N GLU A 406 -33.56 -9.09 -2.05
CA GLU A 406 -34.55 -9.50 -3.06
C GLU A 406 -35.34 -10.73 -2.63
N GLU A 407 -34.68 -11.76 -2.10
CA GLU A 407 -35.35 -12.96 -1.57
C GLU A 407 -36.28 -12.63 -0.40
N ASN A 408 -35.85 -11.76 0.52
CA ASN A 408 -36.69 -11.30 1.62
C ASN A 408 -37.87 -10.46 1.12
N HIS A 409 -37.69 -9.65 0.07
CA HIS A 409 -38.77 -8.90 -0.56
C HIS A 409 -39.79 -9.83 -1.25
N HIS A 410 -39.32 -10.84 -1.97
CA HIS A 410 -40.18 -11.87 -2.56
C HIS A 410 -40.94 -12.66 -1.49
N ARG A 411 -40.29 -13.10 -0.41
CA ARG A 411 -40.97 -13.76 0.72
C ARG A 411 -42.06 -12.89 1.33
N ARG A 412 -41.84 -11.58 1.47
CA ARG A 412 -42.84 -10.62 1.97
C ARG A 412 -44.01 -10.43 1.00
N GLN A 413 -43.76 -10.37 -0.31
CA GLN A 413 -44.83 -10.29 -1.32
C GLN A 413 -45.67 -11.57 -1.38
N PHE A 414 -45.05 -12.76 -1.33
CA PHE A 414 -45.77 -14.03 -1.29
C PHE A 414 -46.56 -14.23 0.02
N ALA A 415 -46.07 -13.70 1.15
CA ALA A 415 -46.81 -13.71 2.41
C ALA A 415 -48.03 -12.76 2.39
N GLY A 416 -47.95 -11.63 1.68
CA GLY A 416 -49.04 -10.66 1.52
C GLY A 416 -50.08 -11.01 0.45
N SER A 417 -49.74 -11.87 -0.52
CA SER A 417 -50.61 -12.18 -1.68
C SER A 417 -51.59 -13.34 -1.47
N LYS A 418 -51.50 -14.13 -0.39
CA LYS A 418 -52.49 -15.19 -0.13
C LYS A 418 -53.79 -14.58 0.37
N THR A 419 -54.60 -14.04 -0.53
CA THR A 419 -55.99 -13.69 -0.26
C THR A 419 -56.72 -14.93 0.27
N ARG A 420 -57.57 -14.72 1.28
CA ARG A 420 -58.37 -15.74 1.96
C ARG A 420 -59.05 -16.71 0.99
N SER A 421 -59.40 -16.25 -0.22
CA SER A 421 -59.97 -17.05 -1.32
C SER A 421 -59.05 -18.19 -1.77
N GLN A 422 -57.75 -17.96 -1.98
CA GLN A 422 -56.83 -19.00 -2.46
C GLN A 422 -56.53 -20.08 -1.41
N ARG A 423 -56.58 -19.74 -0.11
CA ARG A 423 -56.49 -20.73 0.97
C ARG A 423 -57.76 -21.57 1.07
N VAL A 424 -58.92 -20.97 0.79
CA VAL A 424 -60.21 -21.67 0.78
C VAL A 424 -60.31 -22.61 -0.42
N ASP A 425 -59.88 -22.19 -1.62
CA ASP A 425 -59.86 -23.05 -2.81
C ASP A 425 -58.91 -24.24 -2.66
N ALA A 426 -57.74 -24.03 -2.04
CA ALA A 426 -56.80 -25.12 -1.76
C ALA A 426 -57.38 -26.12 -0.74
N LEU A 427 -58.10 -25.65 0.28
CA LEU A 427 -58.79 -26.50 1.25
C LEU A 427 -59.99 -27.25 0.65
N LEU A 428 -60.77 -26.59 -0.21
CA LEU A 428 -61.88 -27.20 -0.93
C LEU A 428 -61.41 -28.31 -1.87
N HIS A 429 -60.33 -28.07 -2.62
CA HIS A 429 -59.73 -29.11 -3.46
C HIS A 429 -59.27 -30.33 -2.66
N HIS A 430 -58.68 -30.10 -1.47
CA HIS A 430 -58.18 -31.16 -0.61
C HIS A 430 -59.30 -31.95 0.10
N MET A 431 -60.43 -31.31 0.39
CA MET A 431 -61.62 -31.98 0.93
C MET A 431 -62.38 -32.76 -0.15
N LEU A 432 -62.54 -32.17 -1.34
CA LEU A 432 -63.19 -32.84 -2.48
C LEU A 432 -62.41 -34.06 -2.97
N SER A 433 -61.07 -34.00 -2.98
CA SER A 433 -60.25 -35.17 -3.32
C SER A 433 -60.38 -36.29 -2.28
N ALA A 434 -60.49 -35.95 -1.00
CA ALA A 434 -60.67 -36.93 0.07
C ALA A 434 -62.04 -37.62 0.05
N GLU A 435 -63.10 -36.90 -0.34
CA GLU A 435 -64.43 -37.50 -0.54
C GLU A 435 -64.50 -38.40 -1.78
N LEU A 436 -63.86 -37.98 -2.90
CA LEU A 436 -63.78 -38.79 -4.12
C LEU A 436 -63.07 -40.13 -3.86
N ASP A 437 -61.99 -40.12 -3.07
CA ASP A 437 -61.27 -41.33 -2.68
C ASP A 437 -62.10 -42.24 -1.75
N GLN A 438 -62.95 -41.68 -0.89
CA GLN A 438 -63.87 -42.48 -0.06
C GLN A 438 -65.00 -43.13 -0.87
N THR A 439 -65.57 -42.44 -1.86
CA THR A 439 -66.64 -43.01 -2.70
C THR A 439 -66.15 -44.16 -3.61
N ASN A 440 -64.88 -44.13 -4.02
CA ASN A 440 -64.26 -45.21 -4.80
C ASN A 440 -63.92 -46.44 -3.96
N CYS A 441 -63.75 -46.32 -2.64
CA CYS A 441 -63.55 -47.46 -1.74
C CYS A 441 -64.87 -48.15 -1.32
N SER A 442 -66.01 -47.47 -1.40
CA SER A 442 -67.32 -48.03 -1.00
C SER A 442 -68.08 -48.77 -2.12
N SER A 443 -67.54 -48.80 -3.34
CA SER A 443 -68.20 -49.39 -4.53
C SER A 443 -67.45 -50.58 -5.15
N SER A 444 -66.51 -51.18 -4.42
CA SER A 444 -65.82 -52.44 -4.79
C SER A 444 -66.17 -53.58 -3.85
#